data_AF-A0A7S0HU00-F1
#
_entry.id   AF-A0A7S0HU00-F1
#
_cell.length_a   1.000
_cell.length_b   1.000
_cell.length_c   1.000
_cell.angle_alpha   90.00
_cell.angle_beta   90.00
_cell.angle_gamma   90.00
#
_symmetry.space_group_name_H-M   'P 1'
#
loop_
_entity.id
_entity.type
_entity.pdbx_description
1 polymer ?
#
loop_
_entity_poly.entity_id
_entity_poly.type
_entity_poly.pdbx_seq_one_letter_code
_entity_poly.pdbx_strand_id
1 'polypeptide(L)'
;MLAAARRPAHACRRVLSTATRSVAAAARPDVSELTSILEQQQREAAKQIVPWFVEQMPDSYFRQVSAEAQRGHLRAITAFSAQGFSVPELALTDGGMHTFLNNKAAAASAPQGTSRVEEQLKSLPADAELNRVLLYQSADGELSLN
;
A
#
# COMPACT_ATOMS: atom_id res chain seq x y z
N MET A 1 38.35 -67.13 -46.57
CA MET A 1 39.00 -67.13 -45.26
C MET A 1 39.57 -65.74 -44.98
N LEU A 2 39.23 -65.20 -43.80
CA LEU A 2 39.80 -64.07 -43.04
C LEU A 2 40.62 -62.97 -43.75
N ALA A 3 40.17 -61.72 -43.60
CA ALA A 3 40.87 -60.69 -42.80
C ALA A 3 40.11 -59.35 -42.88
N ALA A 4 39.25 -59.07 -41.89
CA ALA A 4 38.64 -57.76 -41.72
C ALA A 4 39.50 -56.88 -40.79
N ALA A 5 39.85 -55.70 -41.31
CA ALA A 5 40.78 -54.75 -40.73
C ALA A 5 40.24 -54.01 -39.48
N ARG A 6 41.19 -53.63 -38.63
CA ARG A 6 41.08 -52.78 -37.43
C ARG A 6 40.41 -51.44 -37.74
N ARG A 7 39.55 -50.96 -36.85
CA ARG A 7 39.15 -49.55 -36.73
C ARG A 7 39.34 -49.07 -35.28
N PRO A 8 40.00 -47.92 -35.04
CA PRO A 8 40.23 -47.40 -33.70
C PRO A 8 38.98 -46.72 -33.14
N ALA A 9 38.72 -46.92 -31.85
CA ALA A 9 37.67 -46.25 -31.10
C ALA A 9 38.06 -44.78 -30.86
N HIS A 10 37.23 -43.86 -31.36
CA HIS A 10 37.41 -42.43 -31.14
C HIS A 10 37.07 -42.05 -29.70
N ALA A 11 37.99 -41.31 -29.08
CA ALA A 11 37.90 -40.75 -27.74
C ALA A 11 36.76 -39.72 -27.64
N CYS A 12 35.87 -39.90 -26.65
CA CYS A 12 34.88 -38.90 -26.28
C CYS A 12 35.37 -38.21 -24.99
N ARG A 13 36.12 -37.12 -25.15
CA ARG A 13 36.60 -36.26 -24.06
C ARG A 13 35.44 -35.37 -23.58
N ARG A 14 34.84 -35.74 -22.46
CA ARG A 14 33.76 -34.97 -21.82
C ARG A 14 34.36 -33.73 -21.15
N VAL A 15 34.29 -32.59 -21.81
CA VAL A 15 34.70 -31.30 -21.22
C VAL A 15 33.55 -30.82 -20.33
N LEU A 16 33.74 -30.94 -19.02
CA LEU A 16 32.86 -30.32 -18.02
C LEU A 16 33.08 -28.80 -18.10
N SER A 17 32.21 -28.11 -18.85
CA SER A 17 32.12 -26.65 -18.76
C SER A 17 31.54 -26.29 -17.40
N THR A 18 32.41 -25.89 -16.46
CA THR A 18 31.97 -25.16 -15.28
C THR A 18 31.49 -23.80 -15.71
N ALA A 19 30.19 -23.69 -15.96
CA ALA A 19 29.52 -22.41 -16.11
C ALA A 19 29.66 -21.64 -14.80
N THR A 20 30.58 -20.68 -14.78
CA THR A 20 30.70 -19.67 -13.74
C THR A 20 29.44 -18.82 -13.79
N ARG A 21 28.44 -19.19 -12.99
CA ARG A 21 27.31 -18.30 -12.69
C ARG A 21 27.87 -17.13 -11.89
N SER A 22 28.35 -16.10 -12.60
CA SER A 22 28.57 -14.78 -12.02
C SER A 22 27.26 -14.30 -11.46
N VAL A 23 27.10 -14.43 -10.14
CA VAL A 23 26.11 -13.68 -9.40
C VAL A 23 26.58 -12.24 -9.47
N ALA A 24 26.10 -11.49 -10.46
CA ALA A 24 26.25 -10.06 -10.48
C ALA A 24 25.73 -9.55 -9.13
N ALA A 25 26.63 -9.02 -8.30
CA ALA A 25 26.25 -8.32 -7.08
C ALA A 25 25.19 -7.30 -7.49
N ALA A 26 23.97 -7.44 -6.95
CA ALA A 26 22.89 -6.51 -7.24
C ALA A 26 23.41 -5.10 -6.96
N ALA A 27 23.62 -4.32 -8.03
CA ALA A 27 24.03 -2.93 -7.91
C ALA A 27 23.00 -2.23 -7.01
N ARG A 28 23.48 -1.39 -6.08
CA ARG A 28 22.57 -0.61 -5.25
C ARG A 28 21.64 0.18 -6.19
N PRO A 29 20.31 0.12 -5.98
CA PRO A 29 19.39 0.83 -6.85
C PRO A 29 19.68 2.33 -6.81
N ASP A 30 19.59 2.98 -7.97
CA ASP A 30 19.80 4.43 -8.07
C ASP A 30 18.67 5.16 -7.32
N VAL A 31 19.07 6.05 -6.40
CA VAL A 31 18.15 6.86 -5.61
C VAL A 31 17.24 7.69 -6.52
N SER A 32 17.76 8.21 -7.63
CA SER A 32 17.00 9.01 -8.60
C SER A 32 15.93 8.18 -9.30
N GLU A 33 16.29 6.94 -9.69
CA GLU A 33 15.37 6.00 -10.34
C GLU A 33 14.24 5.59 -9.40
N LEU A 34 14.58 5.19 -8.16
CA LEU A 34 13.57 4.82 -7.15
C LEU A 34 12.64 5.98 -6.81
N THR A 35 13.18 7.20 -6.68
CA THR A 35 12.37 8.40 -6.40
C THR A 35 11.41 8.67 -7.55
N SER A 36 11.88 8.60 -8.80
CA SER A 36 11.06 8.82 -9.99
C SER A 36 9.93 7.81 -10.12
N ILE A 37 10.21 6.52 -9.82
CA ILE A 37 9.19 5.46 -9.82
C ILE A 37 8.10 5.77 -8.78
N LEU A 38 8.49 6.15 -7.56
CA LEU A 38 7.53 6.46 -6.49
C LEU A 38 6.70 7.70 -6.81
N GLU A 39 7.32 8.76 -7.34
CA GLU A 39 6.60 9.96 -7.76
C GLU A 39 5.58 9.65 -8.85
N GLN A 40 5.96 8.83 -9.83
CA GLN A 40 5.08 8.44 -10.91
C GLN A 40 3.90 7.60 -10.39
N GLN A 41 4.15 6.62 -9.52
CA GLN A 41 3.11 5.80 -8.90
C GLN A 41 2.14 6.64 -8.06
N GLN A 42 2.66 7.53 -7.22
CA GLN A 42 1.83 8.42 -6.40
C GLN A 42 1.01 9.38 -7.25
N ARG A 43 1.58 9.90 -8.34
CA ARG A 43 0.89 10.78 -9.28
C ARG A 43 -0.26 10.06 -9.98
N GLU A 44 -0.05 8.84 -10.47
CA GLU A 44 -1.11 8.05 -11.10
C GLU A 44 -2.21 7.67 -10.11
N ALA A 45 -1.85 7.27 -8.88
CA ALA A 45 -2.83 7.03 -7.84
C ALA A 45 -3.63 8.30 -7.50
N ALA A 46 -2.97 9.44 -7.35
CA ALA A 46 -3.63 10.71 -7.03
C ALA A 46 -4.62 11.15 -8.12
N LYS A 47 -4.31 10.92 -9.41
CA LYS A 47 -5.22 11.23 -10.53
C LYS A 47 -6.55 10.49 -10.45
N GLN A 48 -6.59 9.32 -9.81
CA GLN A 48 -7.80 8.52 -9.65
C GLN A 48 -8.48 8.82 -8.31
N ILE A 49 -7.69 8.86 -7.23
CA ILE A 49 -8.20 9.00 -5.86
C ILE A 49 -8.74 10.40 -5.59
N VAL A 50 -8.07 11.46 -6.04
CA VAL A 50 -8.49 12.83 -5.70
C VAL A 50 -9.87 13.15 -6.28
N PRO A 51 -10.17 12.90 -7.57
CA PRO A 51 -11.51 13.14 -8.10
C PRO A 51 -12.57 12.28 -7.40
N TRP A 52 -12.31 10.98 -7.22
CA TRP A 52 -13.22 10.08 -6.52
C TRP A 52 -13.50 10.55 -5.09
N PHE A 53 -12.48 11.00 -4.36
CA PHE A 53 -12.62 11.47 -2.99
C PHE A 53 -13.51 12.72 -2.91
N VAL A 54 -13.33 13.67 -3.84
CA VAL A 54 -14.16 14.87 -3.91
C VAL A 54 -15.61 14.54 -4.30
N GLU A 55 -15.82 13.56 -5.16
CA GLU A 55 -17.15 13.13 -5.59
C GLU A 55 -17.90 12.34 -4.51
N GLN A 56 -17.21 11.46 -3.78
CA GLN A 56 -17.85 10.53 -2.86
C GLN A 56 -17.98 11.07 -1.43
N MET A 57 -17.12 12.01 -1.02
CA MET A 57 -17.15 12.54 0.34
C MET A 57 -18.23 13.61 0.53
N PRO A 58 -18.91 13.63 1.69
CA PRO A 58 -19.94 14.62 1.95
C PRO A 58 -19.36 16.03 2.11
N ASP A 59 -20.07 17.06 1.63
CA ASP A 59 -19.67 18.48 1.73
C ASP A 59 -19.33 18.92 3.16
N SER A 60 -19.99 18.33 4.15
CA SER A 60 -19.76 18.60 5.57
C SER A 60 -18.31 18.31 6.00
N TYR A 61 -17.68 17.30 5.39
CA TYR A 61 -16.28 16.95 5.66
C TYR A 61 -15.35 18.11 5.26
N PHE A 62 -15.48 18.61 4.03
CA PHE A 62 -14.63 19.68 3.52
C PHE A 62 -14.80 21.01 4.27
N ARG A 63 -15.95 21.21 4.92
CA ARG A 63 -16.23 22.40 5.74
C ARG A 63 -15.70 22.29 7.16
N GLN A 64 -15.62 21.08 7.72
CA GLN A 64 -15.31 20.87 9.15
C GLN A 64 -13.87 20.42 9.38
N VAL A 65 -13.25 19.77 8.40
CA VAL A 65 -11.88 19.27 8.50
C VAL A 65 -10.90 20.30 7.95
N SER A 66 -9.79 20.54 8.67
CA SER A 66 -8.77 21.51 8.25
C SER A 66 -8.12 21.10 6.93
N ALA A 67 -7.64 22.07 6.14
CA ALA A 67 -6.95 21.78 4.88
C ALA A 67 -5.66 20.94 5.09
N GLU A 68 -5.03 21.04 6.26
CA GLU A 68 -3.88 20.20 6.64
C GLU A 68 -4.29 18.74 6.87
N ALA A 69 -5.31 18.51 7.69
CA ALA A 69 -5.84 17.17 7.91
C ALA A 69 -6.40 16.56 6.61
N GLN A 70 -7.09 17.34 5.77
CA GLN A 70 -7.55 16.88 4.45
C GLN A 70 -6.39 16.38 3.57
N ARG A 71 -5.26 17.11 3.54
CA ARG A 71 -4.05 16.67 2.83
C ARG A 71 -3.45 15.41 3.43
N GLY A 72 -3.42 15.31 4.77
CA GLY A 72 -2.99 14.11 5.48
C GLY A 72 -3.82 12.88 5.11
N HIS A 73 -5.15 13.03 5.10
CA HIS A 73 -6.10 11.97 4.73
C HIS A 73 -5.90 11.55 3.27
N LEU A 74 -5.83 12.50 2.34
CA LEU A 74 -5.61 12.21 0.92
C LEU A 74 -4.27 11.49 0.69
N ARG A 75 -3.20 11.92 1.37
CA ARG A 75 -1.89 11.26 1.29
C ARG A 75 -1.97 9.81 1.78
N ALA A 76 -2.66 9.59 2.91
CA ALA A 76 -2.86 8.25 3.44
C ALA A 76 -3.65 7.37 2.46
N ILE A 77 -4.80 7.84 1.98
CA ILE A 77 -5.66 7.08 1.04
C ILE A 77 -4.88 6.75 -0.25
N THR A 78 -4.14 7.72 -0.79
CA THR A 78 -3.34 7.53 -2.00
C THR A 78 -2.23 6.49 -1.79
N ALA A 79 -1.59 6.48 -0.61
CA ALA A 79 -0.57 5.49 -0.28
C ALA A 79 -1.15 4.05 -0.24
N PHE A 80 -2.40 3.89 0.20
CA PHE A 80 -3.05 2.58 0.26
C PHE A 80 -3.59 2.09 -1.08
N SER A 81 -3.99 3.00 -1.97
CA SER A 81 -4.48 2.65 -3.30
C SER A 81 -3.46 1.84 -4.12
N ALA A 82 -2.16 2.01 -3.88
CA ALA A 82 -1.10 1.36 -4.65
C ALA A 82 -0.95 -0.16 -4.38
N GLN A 83 -1.49 -0.67 -3.26
CA GLN A 83 -1.32 -2.07 -2.84
C GLN A 83 -2.60 -2.91 -2.95
N GLY A 84 -3.67 -2.34 -3.51
CA GLY A 84 -5.02 -2.86 -3.32
C GLY A 84 -5.54 -2.45 -1.94
N PHE A 85 -6.81 -2.06 -1.89
CA PHE A 85 -7.46 -1.33 -0.79
C PHE A 85 -7.60 -2.07 0.57
N SER A 86 -6.78 -3.10 0.86
CA SER A 86 -6.97 -4.00 1.99
C SER A 86 -6.10 -3.66 3.21
N VAL A 87 -6.07 -2.40 3.66
CA VAL A 87 -5.46 -2.05 4.96
C VAL A 87 -6.56 -1.88 6.02
N PRO A 88 -6.49 -2.62 7.16
CA PRO A 88 -7.55 -2.71 8.16
C PRO A 88 -7.95 -1.38 8.80
N GLU A 89 -6.98 -0.55 9.15
CA GLU A 89 -7.24 0.74 9.81
C GLU A 89 -5.96 1.57 9.84
N LEU A 90 -6.06 2.89 9.63
CA LEU A 90 -4.97 3.83 9.89
C LEU A 90 -5.43 4.92 10.86
N ALA A 91 -4.71 5.08 11.96
CA ALA A 91 -4.88 6.23 12.85
C ALA A 91 -3.92 7.35 12.46
N LEU A 92 -4.48 8.52 12.15
CA LEU A 92 -3.75 9.78 11.95
C LEU A 92 -3.99 10.67 13.16
N THR A 93 -2.98 11.45 13.54
CA THR A 93 -3.07 12.43 14.62
C THR A 93 -2.55 13.77 14.11
N ASP A 94 -3.41 14.78 14.09
CA ASP A 94 -3.08 16.13 13.61
C ASP A 94 -3.61 17.17 14.60
N GLY A 95 -2.71 17.91 15.26
CA GLY A 95 -3.08 19.02 16.13
C GLY A 95 -4.08 18.70 17.27
N GLY A 96 -4.14 17.45 17.73
CA GLY A 96 -5.10 16.96 18.73
C GLY A 96 -6.37 16.32 18.16
N MET A 97 -6.56 16.34 16.83
CA MET A 97 -7.57 15.55 16.15
C MET A 97 -7.01 14.16 15.82
N HIS A 98 -7.66 13.13 16.35
CA HIS A 98 -7.38 11.74 15.98
C HIS A 98 -8.38 11.34 14.91
N THR A 99 -7.89 10.83 13.78
CA THR A 99 -8.74 10.36 12.69
C THR A 99 -8.38 8.94 12.31
N PHE A 100 -9.35 8.05 12.38
CA PHE A 100 -9.24 6.67 11.97
C PHE A 100 -9.82 6.48 10.58
N LEU A 101 -8.98 6.09 9.62
CA LEU A 101 -9.35 5.77 8.25
C LEU A 101 -9.57 4.28 8.13
N ASN A 102 -10.74 3.90 7.63
CA ASN A 102 -11.11 2.51 7.45
C ASN A 102 -11.73 2.30 6.07
N ASN A 103 -11.30 1.24 5.39
CA ASN A 103 -11.81 0.82 4.11
C ASN A 103 -12.71 -0.42 4.24
N LYS A 104 -13.80 -0.45 3.48
CA LYS A 104 -14.74 -1.58 3.41
C LYS A 104 -14.09 -2.93 3.11
N ALA A 105 -13.10 -2.99 2.21
CA ALA A 105 -12.37 -4.22 1.88
C ALA A 105 -11.67 -4.84 3.11
N ALA A 106 -11.32 -4.00 4.08
CA ALA A 106 -10.70 -4.41 5.33
C ALA A 106 -11.71 -4.48 6.51
N ALA A 107 -12.87 -3.85 6.36
CA ALA A 107 -14.01 -3.97 7.28
C ALA A 107 -14.81 -5.27 7.12
N ALA A 108 -14.54 -6.09 6.09
CA ALA A 108 -15.17 -7.39 5.91
C ALA A 108 -14.83 -8.39 7.04
N SER A 109 -13.75 -8.16 7.77
CA SER A 109 -13.27 -9.00 8.88
C SER A 109 -13.31 -8.32 10.26
N ALA A 110 -13.83 -7.09 10.36
CA ALA A 110 -13.81 -6.27 11.57
C ALA A 110 -15.24 -5.95 12.06
N PRO A 111 -15.44 -5.70 13.38
CA PRO A 111 -16.73 -5.28 13.91
C PRO A 111 -17.23 -4.01 13.21
N GLN A 112 -18.52 -3.97 12.89
CA GLN A 112 -19.14 -2.83 12.20
C GLN A 112 -19.87 -1.93 13.20
N GLY A 113 -19.93 -0.63 12.89
CA GLY A 113 -20.71 0.33 13.66
C GLY A 113 -20.10 0.70 15.02
N THR A 114 -20.94 0.75 16.06
CA THR A 114 -20.61 1.32 17.38
C THR A 114 -19.49 0.58 18.10
N SER A 115 -19.41 -0.74 17.96
CA SER A 115 -18.37 -1.55 18.60
C SER A 115 -16.96 -1.19 18.11
N ARG A 116 -16.82 -0.72 16.88
CA ARG A 116 -15.53 -0.26 16.35
C ARG A 116 -15.12 1.09 16.91
N VAL A 117 -16.08 2.01 17.03
CA VAL A 117 -15.83 3.31 17.67
C VAL A 117 -15.41 3.10 19.12
N GLU A 118 -16.02 2.16 19.84
CA GLU A 118 -15.60 1.81 21.20
C GLU A 118 -14.16 1.29 21.28
N GLU A 119 -13.71 0.48 20.31
CA GLU A 119 -12.31 0.04 20.21
C GLU A 119 -11.37 1.21 19.91
N GLN A 120 -11.77 2.10 19.01
CA GLN A 120 -11.02 3.31 18.67
C GLN A 120 -10.86 4.23 19.88
N LEU A 121 -11.94 4.42 20.66
CA LEU A 121 -11.92 5.22 21.89
C LEU A 121 -10.96 4.66 22.94
N LYS A 122 -10.80 3.33 23.02
CA LYS A 122 -9.80 2.71 23.92
C LYS A 122 -8.36 2.98 23.49
N SER A 123 -8.13 3.23 22.21
CA SER A 123 -6.80 3.51 21.66
C SER A 123 -6.39 4.98 21.81
N LEU A 124 -7.33 5.86 22.17
CA LEU A 124 -7.04 7.26 22.39
C LEU A 124 -6.22 7.48 23.68
N PRO A 125 -5.37 8.50 23.71
CA PRO A 125 -4.61 8.83 24.91
C PRO A 125 -5.56 9.13 26.07
N ALA A 126 -5.39 8.40 27.18
CA ALA A 126 -6.27 8.48 28.36
C ALA A 126 -6.21 9.85 29.07
N ASP A 127 -5.15 10.62 28.83
CA ASP A 127 -4.91 11.93 29.44
C ASP A 127 -5.55 13.09 28.65
N ALA A 128 -6.30 12.81 27.58
CA ALA A 128 -6.96 13.82 26.75
C ALA A 128 -8.49 13.73 26.84
N GLU A 129 -9.16 14.88 26.97
CA GLU A 129 -10.63 14.94 26.93
C GLU A 129 -11.14 14.82 25.49
N LEU A 130 -12.09 13.92 25.29
CA LEU A 130 -12.79 13.77 24.01
C LEU A 130 -13.83 14.89 23.85
N ASN A 131 -13.55 15.89 23.02
CA ASN A 131 -14.45 17.03 22.81
C ASN A 131 -15.57 16.70 21.80
N ARG A 132 -15.22 16.07 20.68
CA ARG A 132 -16.15 15.78 19.58
C ARG A 132 -15.71 14.56 18.77
N VAL A 133 -16.68 13.75 18.35
CA VAL A 133 -16.49 12.66 17.38
C VAL A 133 -17.13 13.06 16.05
N LEU A 134 -16.43 12.83 14.94
CA LEU A 134 -16.89 13.16 13.60
C LEU A 134 -16.82 11.91 12.72
N LEU A 135 -17.98 11.42 12.29
CA LEU A 135 -18.05 10.27 11.39
C LEU A 135 -18.39 10.74 9.99
N TYR A 136 -17.54 10.39 9.04
CA TYR A 136 -17.76 10.61 7.62
C TYR A 136 -17.66 9.29 6.89
N GLN A 137 -18.59 9.06 5.97
CA GLN A 137 -18.59 7.90 5.10
C GLN A 137 -18.72 8.38 3.66
N SER A 138 -17.97 7.75 2.76
CA SER A 138 -18.12 7.94 1.32
C SER A 138 -19.47 7.40 0.85
N ALA A 139 -20.06 7.98 -0.21
CA ALA A 139 -21.38 7.58 -0.69
C ALA A 139 -21.43 6.12 -1.21
N ASP A 140 -20.32 5.62 -1.76
CA ASP A 140 -20.13 4.22 -2.15
C ASP A 140 -19.85 3.27 -0.96
N GLY A 141 -19.65 3.81 0.24
CA GLY A 141 -19.34 3.08 1.45
C GLY A 141 -17.95 2.44 1.48
N GLU A 142 -17.08 2.74 0.52
CA GLU A 142 -15.71 2.18 0.44
C GLU A 142 -14.76 2.79 1.48
N LEU A 143 -15.02 4.02 1.94
CA LEU A 143 -14.20 4.74 2.91
C LEU A 143 -15.04 5.28 4.07
N SER A 144 -14.49 5.13 5.28
CA SER A 144 -14.98 5.75 6.51
C SER A 144 -13.85 6.48 7.22
N LEU A 145 -14.13 7.66 7.75
CA LEU A 145 -13.26 8.47 8.59
C LEU A 145 -13.98 8.75 9.91
N ASN A 146 -13.38 8.32 11.02
CA ASN A 146 -13.91 8.47 12.39
C ASN A 146 -12.98 9.28 13.28
#